data_AF-A0A0K3BD86-F1
#
_entry.id   AF-A0A0K3BD86-F1
#
_cell.length_a   1.000
_cell.length_b   1.000
_cell.length_c   1.000
_cell.angle_alpha   90.00
_cell.angle_beta   90.00
_cell.angle_gamma   90.00
#
_symmetry.space_group_name_H-M   'P 1'
#
loop_
_entity.id
_entity.type
_entity.pdbx_description
1 polymer ?
#
loop_
_entity_poly.entity_id
_entity_poly.type
_entity_poly.pdbx_seq_one_letter_code
_entity_poly.pdbx_strand_id
1 'polypeptide(L)'
;MWVLTCAGHLGDGDTLDRAGSISVMTQPVPNPDVAAEVVLSTQVRERVVERECEACGTSFALSGQGRPPKYCSDACRQRAWALRQATRQLGRGDPRPSVVREVVDRETVVVRARPAPISRLTAELIEPTTGRHWAELLERLTAQLADPKHVTATNHWHHQKLYTALVHAVTALGQAHPGGLDQLASTPSRRR
;
A
#
# COMPACT_ATOMS: atom_id res chain seq x y z
N MET A 1 47.26 14.74 -20.89
CA MET A 1 48.42 13.87 -21.16
C MET A 1 49.32 13.91 -19.94
N TRP A 2 49.13 13.00 -19.00
CA TRP A 2 50.01 12.78 -17.85
C TRP A 2 50.21 11.28 -17.73
N VAL A 3 51.44 10.86 -17.98
CA VAL A 3 51.97 9.51 -17.81
C VAL A 3 52.65 9.51 -16.46
N LEU A 4 52.25 8.61 -15.55
CA LEU A 4 53.10 8.23 -14.42
C LEU A 4 52.98 6.74 -14.17
N THR A 5 54.10 6.08 -14.47
CA THR A 5 54.46 4.69 -14.19
C THR A 5 55.22 4.65 -12.87
N CYS A 6 54.96 3.67 -12.01
CA CYS A 6 55.88 2.99 -11.06
C CYS A 6 55.08 1.81 -10.46
N ALA A 7 55.35 0.55 -10.79
CA ALA A 7 56.47 -0.30 -10.38
C ALA A 7 56.39 -0.75 -8.89
N GLY A 8 55.97 -2.02 -8.72
CA GLY A 8 56.66 -3.00 -7.87
C GLY A 8 56.38 -3.01 -6.36
N HIS A 9 55.66 -4.04 -5.90
CA HIS A 9 56.14 -4.83 -4.77
C HIS A 9 55.55 -6.25 -4.81
N LEU A 10 56.42 -7.24 -5.06
CA LEU A 10 56.20 -8.64 -4.77
C LEU A 10 56.44 -8.82 -3.27
N GLY A 11 55.39 -9.17 -2.54
CA GLY A 11 55.46 -9.62 -1.16
C GLY A 11 54.96 -11.05 -1.08
N ASP A 12 55.89 -11.99 -1.15
CA ASP A 12 55.71 -13.36 -0.68
C ASP A 12 55.52 -13.34 0.84
N GLY A 13 54.46 -13.98 1.31
CA GLY A 13 54.12 -14.01 2.74
C GLY A 13 53.15 -15.14 3.04
N ASP A 14 53.73 -16.32 3.24
CA ASP A 14 53.25 -17.45 4.06
C ASP A 14 51.84 -17.32 4.66
N THR A 15 50.85 -17.92 4.00
CA THR A 15 49.61 -18.34 4.68
C THR A 15 49.69 -19.81 5.01
N LEU A 16 50.10 -20.06 6.25
CA LEU A 16 50.01 -21.32 6.99
C LEU A 16 48.67 -22.03 6.76
N ASP A 17 48.77 -23.28 6.31
CA ASP A 17 47.74 -24.30 6.41
C ASP A 17 47.26 -24.43 7.86
N ARG A 18 46.14 -23.77 8.15
CA ARG A 18 45.36 -24.01 9.36
C ARG A 18 44.07 -24.68 8.92
N ALA A 19 44.08 -26.00 8.93
CA ALA A 19 42.90 -26.85 8.83
C ALA A 19 41.95 -26.54 10.01
N GLY A 20 41.17 -25.47 9.86
CA GLY A 20 40.03 -25.16 10.70
C GLY A 20 38.87 -26.00 10.22
N SER A 21 38.56 -27.07 10.96
CA SER A 21 37.27 -27.75 10.86
C SER A 21 36.17 -26.72 11.13
N ILE A 22 35.55 -26.22 10.06
CA ILE A 22 34.32 -25.44 10.16
C ILE A 22 33.25 -26.46 10.57
N SER A 23 33.00 -26.57 11.88
CA SER A 23 31.74 -27.11 12.37
C SER A 23 30.64 -26.21 11.85
N VAL A 24 30.05 -26.61 10.73
CA VAL A 24 28.79 -26.05 10.23
C VAL A 24 27.77 -26.34 11.33
N MET A 25 27.54 -25.36 12.21
CA MET A 25 26.36 -25.33 13.04
C MET A 25 25.17 -25.29 12.10
N THR A 26 24.60 -26.47 11.84
CA THR A 26 23.35 -26.63 11.11
C THR A 26 22.30 -25.88 11.92
N GLN A 27 21.99 -24.65 11.49
CA GLN A 27 20.83 -23.95 12.03
C GLN A 27 19.60 -24.83 11.75
N PRO A 28 18.72 -25.07 12.74
CA PRO A 28 17.50 -25.83 12.52
C PRO A 28 16.68 -25.09 11.44
N VAL A 29 16.44 -25.79 10.33
CA VAL A 29 15.58 -25.30 9.26
C VAL A 29 14.21 -25.03 9.86
N PRO A 30 13.65 -23.81 9.76
CA PRO A 30 12.32 -23.54 10.28
C PRO A 30 11.32 -24.46 9.59
N ASN A 31 10.53 -25.17 10.40
CA ASN A 31 9.54 -26.14 9.95
C ASN A 31 8.55 -25.46 8.98
N PRO A 32 8.39 -25.91 7.71
CA PRO A 32 7.53 -25.25 6.73
C PRO A 32 6.02 -25.35 7.05
N ASP A 33 5.64 -26.15 8.05
CA ASP A 33 4.25 -26.40 8.43
C ASP A 33 3.66 -25.39 9.43
N VAL A 34 4.45 -24.44 9.95
CA VAL A 34 3.88 -23.28 10.63
C VAL A 34 3.51 -22.25 9.57
N ALA A 35 2.33 -22.44 8.98
CA ALA A 35 1.72 -21.47 8.07
C ALA A 35 1.85 -20.08 8.70
N ALA A 36 2.71 -19.24 8.11
CA ALA A 36 2.90 -17.87 8.56
C ALA A 36 1.51 -17.22 8.58
N GLU A 37 1.07 -16.83 9.78
CA GLU A 37 -0.24 -16.23 9.96
C GLU A 37 -0.23 -14.87 9.25
N VAL A 38 -0.78 -14.82 8.04
CA VAL A 38 -0.79 -13.61 7.23
C VAL A 38 -1.88 -12.68 7.76
N VAL A 39 -1.47 -11.72 8.59
CA VAL A 39 -2.30 -10.58 8.95
C VAL A 39 -2.42 -9.68 7.71
N LEU A 40 -3.58 -9.72 7.04
CA LEU A 40 -3.82 -8.96 5.81
C LEU A 40 -3.89 -7.46 6.08
N SER A 41 -4.50 -7.07 7.20
CA SER A 41 -4.57 -5.69 7.63
C SER A 41 -4.88 -5.60 9.12
N THR A 42 -4.31 -4.59 9.76
CA THR A 42 -4.71 -4.16 11.11
C THR A 42 -5.37 -2.80 10.97
N GLN A 43 -6.64 -2.70 11.33
CA GLN A 43 -7.35 -1.43 11.40
C GLN A 43 -7.50 -1.03 12.86
N VAL A 44 -7.01 0.15 13.21
CA VAL A 44 -7.27 0.77 14.52
C VAL A 44 -8.45 1.71 14.31
N ARG A 45 -9.54 1.47 15.05
CA ARG A 45 -10.70 2.37 15.09
C ARG A 45 -10.73 3.03 16.46
N GLU A 46 -10.61 4.35 16.46
CA GLU A 46 -10.76 5.15 17.66
C GLU A 46 -12.15 5.78 17.68
N ARG A 47 -12.87 5.63 18.79
CA ARG A 47 -14.19 6.20 18.99
C ARG A 47 -14.27 6.85 20.36
N VAL A 48 -14.70 8.10 20.40
CA VAL A 48 -15.06 8.75 21.68
C VAL A 48 -16.35 8.10 22.20
N VAL A 49 -16.27 7.48 23.38
CA VAL A 49 -17.40 6.75 23.99
C VAL A 49 -18.06 7.55 25.10
N GLU A 50 -17.32 8.42 25.76
CA GLU A 50 -17.80 9.25 26.87
C GLU A 50 -17.19 10.65 26.79
N ARG A 51 -18.01 11.64 27.16
CA ARG A 51 -17.62 13.05 27.16
C ARG A 51 -18.23 13.76 28.36
N GLU A 52 -17.54 14.76 28.90
CA GLU A 52 -18.10 15.66 29.91
C GLU A 52 -18.95 16.78 29.29
N CYS A 53 -20.10 17.07 29.91
CA CYS A 53 -21.00 18.13 29.48
C CYS A 53 -20.38 19.52 29.68
N GLU A 54 -20.29 20.31 28.61
CA GLU A 54 -19.75 21.69 28.67
C GLU A 54 -20.54 22.64 29.61
N ALA A 55 -21.76 22.26 30.02
CA ALA A 55 -22.63 23.10 30.84
C ALA A 55 -22.61 22.73 32.34
N CYS A 56 -22.56 21.45 32.67
CA CYS A 56 -22.68 20.95 34.03
C CYS A 56 -21.54 20.05 34.49
N GLY A 57 -20.59 19.71 33.59
CA GLY A 57 -19.45 18.83 33.89
C GLY A 57 -19.78 17.35 34.02
N THR A 58 -21.06 16.97 33.99
CA THR A 58 -21.48 15.55 34.09
C THR A 58 -21.00 14.77 32.88
N SER A 59 -20.40 13.60 33.11
CA SER A 59 -20.02 12.68 32.04
C SER A 59 -21.25 12.00 31.45
N PHE A 60 -21.26 11.78 30.15
CA PHE A 60 -22.36 11.12 29.44
C PHE A 60 -21.86 10.29 28.27
N ALA A 61 -22.53 9.17 28.04
CA ALA A 61 -22.22 8.24 26.96
C ALA A 61 -22.62 8.82 25.60
N LEU A 62 -21.74 8.69 24.61
CA LEU A 62 -21.99 9.10 23.23
C LEU A 62 -22.62 7.94 22.45
N SER A 63 -23.92 8.06 22.16
CA SER A 63 -24.66 7.12 21.30
C SER A 63 -24.94 7.73 19.92
N GLY A 64 -24.94 6.89 18.88
CA GLY A 64 -25.29 7.28 17.51
C GLY A 64 -24.11 7.46 16.55
N GLN A 65 -24.46 7.73 15.29
CA GLN A 65 -23.55 8.05 14.18
C GLN A 65 -23.59 9.55 13.91
N GLY A 66 -22.44 10.17 13.64
CA GLY A 66 -22.35 11.60 13.28
C GLY A 66 -21.60 12.45 14.31
N ARG A 67 -21.88 13.76 14.31
CA ARG A 67 -21.17 14.73 15.14
C ARG A 67 -21.48 14.50 16.63
N PRO A 68 -20.47 14.25 17.48
CA PRO A 68 -20.69 14.02 18.90
C PRO A 68 -21.40 15.20 19.59
N PRO A 69 -22.45 14.96 20.40
CA PRO A 69 -23.09 16.00 21.19
C PRO A 69 -22.13 16.62 22.23
N LYS A 70 -22.33 17.90 22.51
CA LYS A 70 -21.55 18.70 23.49
C LYS A 70 -22.18 18.80 24.88
N TYR A 71 -23.47 18.44 24.98
CA TYR A 71 -24.28 18.59 26.17
C TYR A 71 -25.00 17.27 26.44
N CYS A 72 -25.14 16.91 27.72
CA CYS A 72 -25.85 15.69 28.12
C CYS A 72 -27.37 15.77 27.91
N SER A 73 -27.94 16.97 27.72
CA SER A 73 -29.37 17.17 27.49
C SER A 73 -29.67 18.53 26.85
N ASP A 74 -30.86 18.67 26.25
CA ASP A 74 -31.34 19.96 25.71
C ASP A 74 -31.49 21.04 26.79
N ALA A 75 -31.85 20.66 28.03
CA ALA A 75 -31.87 21.58 29.16
C ALA A 75 -30.49 22.18 29.44
N CYS A 76 -29.43 21.36 29.40
CA CYS A 76 -28.05 21.82 29.54
C CYS A 76 -27.62 22.70 28.36
N ARG A 77 -28.05 22.37 27.13
CA ARG A 77 -27.82 23.18 25.94
C ARG A 77 -28.46 24.58 26.06
N GLN A 78 -29.71 24.65 26.51
CA GLN A 78 -30.43 25.91 26.72
C GLN A 78 -29.79 26.74 27.83
N ARG A 79 -29.43 26.12 28.96
CA ARG A 79 -28.70 26.78 30.06
C ARG A 79 -27.36 27.35 29.58
N ALA A 80 -26.59 26.56 28.83
CA ALA A 80 -25.34 27.00 28.23
C ALA A 80 -25.52 28.16 27.26
N TRP A 81 -26.62 28.20 26.50
CA TRP A 81 -26.95 29.32 25.63
C TRP A 81 -27.30 30.58 26.43
N ALA A 82 -28.15 30.47 27.47
CA ALA A 82 -28.55 31.59 28.32
C ALA A 82 -27.35 32.22 29.02
N LEU A 83 -26.43 31.41 29.57
CA LEU A 83 -25.19 31.88 30.18
C LEU A 83 -24.30 32.66 29.19
N ARG A 84 -24.22 32.18 27.94
CA ARG A 84 -23.48 32.89 26.87
C ARG A 84 -24.12 34.24 26.54
N GLN A 85 -25.46 34.32 26.50
CA GLN A 85 -26.15 35.59 26.27
C GLN A 85 -25.92 36.58 27.41
N ALA A 86 -26.08 36.12 28.66
CA ALA A 86 -25.85 36.96 29.84
C ALA A 86 -24.41 37.49 29.88
N THR A 87 -23.43 36.64 29.57
CA THR A 87 -22.01 37.04 29.54
C THR A 87 -21.76 38.12 28.48
N ARG A 88 -22.32 37.97 27.28
CA ARG A 88 -22.23 38.97 26.21
C ARG A 88 -22.83 40.31 26.62
N GLN A 89 -23.98 40.29 27.28
CA GLN A 89 -24.64 41.52 27.76
C GLN A 89 -23.81 42.24 28.83
N LEU A 90 -23.09 41.50 29.67
CA LEU A 90 -22.22 42.05 30.71
C LEU A 90 -20.83 42.48 30.19
N GLY A 91 -20.54 42.29 28.90
CA GLY A 91 -19.22 42.60 28.32
C GLY A 91 -18.07 41.81 28.93
N ARG A 92 -18.34 40.70 29.63
CA ARG A 92 -17.30 39.84 30.20
C ARG A 92 -16.82 38.84 29.16
N GLY A 93 -15.54 38.48 29.21
CA GLY A 93 -14.99 37.38 28.41
C GLY A 93 -15.68 36.05 28.74
N ASP A 94 -15.72 35.13 27.78
CA ASP A 94 -16.40 33.84 27.93
C ASP A 94 -15.75 33.04 29.09
N PRO A 95 -16.45 32.67 30.18
CA PRO A 95 -15.81 32.25 31.43
C PRO A 95 -15.38 30.78 31.44
N ARG A 96 -15.40 30.08 30.29
CA ARG A 96 -15.40 28.62 30.31
C ARG A 96 -14.00 28.00 30.40
N PRO A 97 -13.83 26.95 31.24
CA PRO A 97 -12.67 26.09 31.17
C PRO A 97 -12.67 25.32 29.85
N SER A 98 -11.52 25.28 29.17
CA SER A 98 -11.33 24.67 27.85
C SER A 98 -11.20 23.15 27.87
N VAL A 99 -11.21 22.52 29.05
CA VAL A 99 -10.82 21.11 29.20
C VAL A 99 -12.07 20.25 29.31
N VAL A 100 -12.54 19.77 28.16
CA VAL A 100 -13.49 18.66 28.11
C VAL A 100 -12.67 17.38 28.25
N ARG A 101 -12.91 16.58 29.31
CA ARG A 101 -12.39 15.20 29.31
C ARG A 101 -13.20 14.38 28.31
N GLU A 102 -12.49 13.84 27.32
CA GLU A 102 -13.00 12.91 26.33
C GLU A 102 -12.36 11.55 26.60
N VAL A 103 -13.17 10.51 26.77
CA VAL A 103 -12.69 9.13 26.89
C VAL A 103 -12.78 8.50 25.51
N VAL A 104 -11.62 8.20 24.93
CA VAL A 104 -11.48 7.55 23.62
C VAL A 104 -11.32 6.05 23.85
N ASP A 105 -12.24 5.27 23.32
CA ASP A 105 -12.09 3.82 23.22
C ASP A 105 -11.35 3.49 21.91
N ARG A 106 -10.37 2.58 22.02
CA ARG A 106 -9.51 2.19 20.91
C ARG A 106 -9.74 0.71 20.62
N GLU A 107 -10.54 0.45 19.60
CA GLU A 107 -10.81 -0.90 19.12
C GLU A 107 -9.78 -1.28 18.05
N THR A 108 -9.02 -2.35 18.30
CA THR A 108 -8.08 -2.90 17.31
C THR A 108 -8.74 -4.06 16.59
N VAL A 109 -9.13 -3.86 15.34
CA VAL A 109 -9.71 -4.90 14.50
C VAL A 109 -8.59 -5.54 13.69
N VAL A 110 -8.23 -6.77 14.06
CA VAL A 110 -7.27 -7.60 13.32
C VAL A 110 -8.05 -8.46 12.32
N VAL A 111 -7.97 -8.12 11.03
CA VAL A 111 -8.54 -8.95 9.98
C VAL A 111 -7.54 -10.05 9.65
N ARG A 112 -7.84 -11.27 10.13
CA ARG A 112 -7.06 -12.46 9.83
C ARG A 112 -7.63 -13.15 8.59
N ALA A 113 -6.80 -13.43 7.60
CA ALA A 113 -7.22 -14.28 6.50
C ALA A 113 -7.37 -15.70 7.01
N ARG A 114 -8.45 -16.39 6.62
CA ARG A 114 -8.41 -17.84 6.57
C ARG A 114 -7.45 -18.19 5.41
N PRO A 115 -6.38 -18.96 5.62
CA PRO A 115 -5.50 -19.33 4.52
C PRO A 115 -6.32 -20.16 3.53
N ALA A 116 -6.67 -19.55 2.39
CA ALA A 116 -7.10 -20.32 1.24
C ALA A 116 -5.90 -21.16 0.78
N PRO A 117 -6.10 -22.39 0.27
CA PRO A 117 -5.01 -23.14 -0.32
C PRO A 117 -4.39 -22.28 -1.44
N ILE A 118 -3.13 -21.88 -1.23
CA ILE A 118 -2.31 -21.01 -2.10
C ILE A 118 -2.35 -21.47 -3.56
N SER A 119 -2.60 -22.76 -3.77
CA SER A 119 -2.63 -23.44 -5.07
C SER A 119 -3.68 -22.92 -6.08
N ARG A 120 -4.69 -22.14 -5.70
CA ARG A 120 -5.65 -21.55 -6.66
C ARG A 120 -5.35 -20.11 -7.07
N LEU A 121 -4.54 -19.38 -6.30
CA LEU A 121 -4.24 -17.96 -6.59
C LEU A 121 -2.99 -17.79 -7.47
N THR A 122 -2.10 -18.79 -7.52
CA THR A 122 -0.85 -18.71 -8.30
C THR A 122 -0.98 -19.22 -9.74
N ALA A 123 -2.02 -19.99 -10.07
CA ALA A 123 -2.23 -20.50 -11.42
C ALA A 123 -2.69 -19.42 -12.43
N GLU A 124 -3.20 -18.29 -11.95
CA GLU A 124 -3.82 -17.23 -12.77
C GLU A 124 -2.90 -16.05 -13.10
N LEU A 125 -1.67 -16.03 -12.58
CA LEU A 125 -0.66 -14.99 -12.84
C LEU A 125 0.62 -15.61 -13.40
N ILE A 126 0.48 -16.42 -14.45
CA ILE A 126 1.65 -16.89 -15.20
C ILE A 126 2.19 -15.69 -15.97
N GLU A 127 3.31 -15.14 -15.51
CA GLU A 127 4.03 -14.11 -16.27
C GLU A 127 4.35 -14.66 -17.66
N PRO A 128 3.93 -14.00 -18.75
CA PRO A 128 4.25 -14.44 -20.09
C PRO A 128 5.76 -14.45 -20.30
N THR A 129 6.33 -15.66 -20.34
CA THR A 129 7.78 -15.89 -20.52
C THR A 129 8.21 -15.91 -21.99
N THR A 130 7.25 -16.02 -22.91
CA THR A 130 7.53 -16.13 -24.35
C THR A 130 6.86 -15.02 -25.13
N GLY A 131 7.49 -14.58 -26.23
CA GLY A 131 6.91 -13.58 -27.14
C GLY A 131 5.56 -14.00 -27.73
N ARG A 132 5.35 -15.31 -27.95
CA ARG A 132 4.06 -15.86 -28.39
C ARG A 132 2.97 -15.62 -27.35
N HIS A 133 3.25 -15.90 -26.08
CA HIS A 133 2.27 -15.69 -25.01
C HIS A 133 1.95 -14.19 -24.83
N TRP A 134 2.94 -13.32 -24.97
CA TRP A 134 2.71 -11.87 -25.02
C TRP A 134 1.80 -11.45 -26.18
N ALA A 135 2.00 -12.00 -27.38
CA ALA A 135 1.15 -11.71 -28.52
C ALA A 135 -0.31 -12.14 -28.29
N GLU A 136 -0.54 -13.33 -27.75
CA GLU A 136 -1.88 -13.84 -27.40
C GLU A 136 -2.57 -12.98 -26.33
N LEU A 137 -1.82 -12.46 -25.35
CA LEU A 137 -2.34 -11.53 -24.35
C LEU A 137 -2.77 -10.20 -24.96
N LEU A 138 -1.95 -9.64 -25.84
CA LEU A 138 -2.26 -8.39 -26.54
C LEU A 138 -3.46 -8.56 -27.48
N GLU A 139 -3.59 -9.69 -28.16
CA GLU A 139 -4.75 -10.00 -29.00
C GLU A 139 -6.05 -10.09 -28.19
N ARG A 140 -6.01 -10.75 -27.03
CA ARG A 140 -7.15 -10.78 -26.09
C ARG A 140 -7.53 -9.37 -25.62
N LEU A 141 -6.54 -8.53 -25.30
CA LEU A 141 -6.79 -7.13 -24.94
C LEU A 141 -7.45 -6.36 -26.09
N THR A 142 -6.98 -6.55 -27.33
CA THR A 142 -7.60 -5.95 -28.52
C THR A 142 -9.06 -6.38 -28.67
N ALA A 143 -9.36 -7.67 -28.50
CA ALA A 143 -10.75 -8.17 -28.54
C ALA A 143 -11.63 -7.54 -27.45
N GLN A 144 -11.12 -7.37 -26.23
CA GLN A 144 -11.82 -6.70 -25.14
C GLN A 144 -12.09 -5.22 -25.42
N LEU A 145 -11.15 -4.51 -26.06
CA LEU A 145 -11.32 -3.11 -26.44
C LEU A 145 -12.30 -2.94 -27.60
N ALA A 146 -12.43 -3.94 -28.47
CA ALA A 146 -13.36 -3.95 -29.59
C ALA A 146 -14.82 -4.21 -29.15
N ASP A 147 -15.04 -4.87 -28.01
CA ASP A 147 -16.37 -5.09 -27.45
C ASP A 147 -16.86 -3.86 -26.66
N PRO A 148 -17.85 -3.09 -27.16
CA PRO A 148 -18.33 -1.89 -26.49
C PRO A 148 -19.04 -2.17 -25.15
N LYS A 149 -19.41 -3.43 -24.87
CA LYS A 149 -20.02 -3.83 -23.60
C LYS A 149 -18.98 -4.19 -22.54
N HIS A 150 -17.72 -4.38 -22.92
CA HIS A 150 -16.67 -4.75 -21.99
C HIS A 150 -16.26 -3.58 -21.09
N VAL A 151 -15.96 -3.85 -19.82
CA VAL A 151 -15.57 -2.83 -18.83
C VAL A 151 -14.30 -2.09 -19.22
N THR A 152 -13.39 -2.75 -19.94
CA THR A 152 -12.15 -2.14 -20.44
C THR A 152 -12.43 -1.07 -21.49
N ALA A 153 -13.43 -1.28 -22.37
CA ALA A 153 -13.76 -0.37 -23.47
C ALA A 153 -14.58 0.87 -23.01
N THR A 154 -15.39 0.71 -21.97
CA THR A 154 -16.30 1.76 -21.49
C THR A 154 -15.65 2.77 -20.55
N ASN A 155 -14.57 2.38 -19.87
CA ASN A 155 -13.93 3.17 -18.84
C ASN A 155 -12.69 3.90 -19.37
N HIS A 156 -12.85 5.19 -19.68
CA HIS A 156 -11.78 6.04 -20.24
C HIS A 156 -10.46 6.04 -19.42
N TRP A 157 -10.53 5.87 -18.10
CA TRP A 157 -9.34 5.82 -17.25
C TRP A 157 -8.49 4.55 -17.46
N HIS A 158 -9.10 3.43 -17.89
CA HIS A 158 -8.36 2.24 -18.28
C HIS A 158 -7.56 2.48 -19.56
N HIS A 159 -8.12 3.22 -20.52
CA HIS A 159 -7.46 3.50 -21.80
C HIS A 159 -6.17 4.28 -21.61
N GLN A 160 -6.17 5.32 -20.77
CA GLN A 160 -4.95 6.08 -20.48
C GLN A 160 -3.85 5.20 -19.88
N LYS A 161 -4.19 4.33 -18.92
CA LYS A 161 -3.23 3.42 -18.30
C LYS A 161 -2.67 2.40 -19.30
N LEU A 162 -3.54 1.80 -20.12
CA LEU A 162 -3.15 0.86 -21.16
C LEU A 162 -2.24 1.53 -22.20
N TYR A 163 -2.61 2.73 -22.65
CA TYR A 163 -1.80 3.50 -23.60
C TYR A 163 -0.41 3.78 -23.04
N THR A 164 -0.30 4.30 -21.82
CA THR A 164 0.98 4.56 -21.16
C THR A 164 1.83 3.29 -21.05
N ALA A 165 1.22 2.16 -20.66
CA ALA A 165 1.91 0.88 -20.56
C ALA A 165 2.44 0.40 -21.92
N LEU A 166 1.64 0.52 -22.99
CA LEU A 166 2.05 0.17 -24.35
C LEU A 166 3.19 1.05 -24.86
N VAL A 167 3.14 2.36 -24.62
CA VAL A 167 4.23 3.29 -24.97
C VAL A 167 5.53 2.92 -24.27
N HIS A 168 5.47 2.59 -22.97
CA HIS A 168 6.64 2.14 -22.22
C HIS A 168 7.20 0.82 -22.78
N ALA A 169 6.33 -0.15 -23.11
CA ALA A 169 6.73 -1.41 -23.69
C ALA A 169 7.41 -1.23 -25.06
N VAL A 170 6.85 -0.42 -25.95
CA VAL A 170 7.44 -0.11 -27.26
C VAL A 170 8.78 0.61 -27.12
N THR A 171 8.88 1.54 -26.17
CA THR A 171 10.14 2.25 -25.89
C THR A 171 11.23 1.28 -25.41
N ALA A 172 10.90 0.38 -24.48
CA ALA A 172 11.82 -0.64 -23.98
C ALA A 172 12.26 -1.61 -25.10
N LEU A 173 11.33 -2.01 -25.98
CA LEU A 173 11.65 -2.82 -27.17
C LEU A 173 12.61 -2.09 -28.11
N GLY A 174 12.40 -0.81 -28.36
CA GLY A 174 13.32 0.01 -29.17
C GLY A 174 14.73 0.09 -28.57
N GLN A 175 14.84 0.19 -27.24
CA GLN A 175 16.13 0.19 -26.54
C GLN A 175 16.83 -1.17 -26.62
N ALA A 176 16.09 -2.28 -26.56
CA ALA A 176 16.62 -3.62 -26.70
C ALA A 176 17.12 -3.93 -28.13
N HIS A 177 16.64 -3.18 -29.13
CA HIS A 177 16.97 -3.36 -30.54
C HIS A 177 17.49 -2.05 -31.17
N PRO A 178 18.77 -1.70 -30.96
CA PRO A 178 19.34 -0.41 -31.42
C PRO A 178 19.38 -0.24 -32.95
N GLY A 179 19.12 -1.29 -33.73
CA GLY A 179 18.92 -1.23 -35.19
C GLY A 179 17.53 -0.75 -35.64
N GLY A 180 16.61 -0.54 -34.70
CA GLY A 180 15.21 -0.19 -34.98
C GLY A 180 14.33 -1.43 -35.19
N LEU A 181 13.05 -1.30 -34.84
CA LEU A 181 12.07 -2.39 -34.97
C LEU A 181 11.76 -2.74 -36.44
N ASP A 182 12.02 -1.82 -37.37
CA ASP A 182 11.79 -2.03 -38.81
C ASP A 182 12.68 -3.15 -39.40
N GLN A 183 13.86 -3.40 -38.81
CA GLN A 183 14.73 -4.51 -39.21
C GLN A 183 14.10 -5.88 -38.89
N LEU A 184 13.31 -5.95 -37.81
CA LEU A 184 12.60 -7.16 -37.44
C LEU A 184 11.44 -7.44 -38.39
N ALA A 185 10.75 -6.39 -38.86
CA ALA A 185 9.66 -6.51 -39.82
C ALA A 185 10.13 -6.88 -41.24
N SER A 186 11.32 -6.43 -41.62
CA SER A 186 11.89 -6.65 -42.96
C SER A 186 12.63 -7.97 -43.12
N THR A 187 12.91 -8.70 -42.03
CA THR A 187 13.54 -10.03 -42.12
C THR A 187 12.48 -11.04 -42.56
N PRO A 188 12.52 -11.56 -43.80
CA PRO A 188 11.56 -12.57 -44.23
C PRO A 188 11.72 -13.79 -43.33
N SER A 189 10.65 -14.20 -42.65
CA SER A 189 10.68 -15.43 -41.85
C SER A 189 11.17 -16.57 -42.75
N ARG A 190 12.41 -17.02 -42.53
CA ARG A 190 12.93 -18.22 -43.18
C ARG A 190 12.13 -19.38 -42.60
N ARG A 191 11.03 -19.74 -43.27
CA ARG A 191 10.29 -20.97 -43.02
C ARG A 191 11.29 -22.12 -43.12
N ARG A 192 11.59 -22.74 -41.99
CA ARG A 192 12.25 -24.04 -41.89
C ARG A 192 11.19 -25.10 -41.66
#